data_AF-A0A662HUD9-F1
#
_entry.id   AF-A0A662HUD9-F1
#
_cell.length_a   1.000
_cell.length_b   1.000
_cell.length_c   1.000
_cell.angle_alpha   90.00
_cell.angle_beta   90.00
_cell.angle_gamma   90.00
#
_symmetry.space_group_name_H-M   'P 1'
#
loop_
_entity.id
_entity.type
_entity.pdbx_description
1 polymer ?
#
loop_
_entity_poly.entity_id
_entity_poly.type
_entity_poly.pdbx_seq_one_letter_code
_entity_poly.pdbx_strand_id
1 'polypeptide(L)'
;MCTCPQKYSLHPYTGCSHKCLYCYATYYVRYTDSKPKRDFLGRLKRDLNKADRRIPIVLSSSSDPYPPEEKEYKLTRGALRLLQRYGFKVLIMTKSDMVLRDMDIVKKGGICVSITITTLDRKLSKIIEPNAPSPDKRLSTLKELTKMNVRTIVRVDPIIPLLNDDPIELRELVAVLAEYGVRHIVTSTYKFRLDSYKRLIEAFPEYSNTWKLLYVNRGVKVGSYRYLARSLREKLLRPIVHEASRLGLTYATCRERLITKEFFNSPTCDGTHLLRV
;
A
#
# COMPACT_ATOMS: atom_id res chain seq x y z
N MET A 1 10.31 14.10 -2.29
CA MET A 1 8.96 13.91 -1.67
C MET A 1 8.79 12.49 -1.13
N CYS A 2 9.30 11.47 -1.84
CA CYS A 2 9.52 10.13 -1.30
C CYS A 2 10.93 10.06 -0.68
N THR A 3 11.11 9.32 0.42
CA THR A 3 12.43 9.04 1.04
C THR A 3 12.99 7.68 0.64
N CYS A 4 12.23 6.88 -0.11
CA CYS A 4 12.63 5.54 -0.46
C CYS A 4 13.74 5.52 -1.53
N PRO A 5 14.59 4.47 -1.54
CA PRO A 5 15.62 4.29 -2.57
C PRO A 5 15.07 4.21 -4.00
N GLN A 6 15.96 4.35 -4.98
CA GLN A 6 15.65 4.16 -6.39
C GLN A 6 15.15 2.73 -6.65
N LYS A 7 14.12 2.62 -7.50
CA LYS A 7 13.47 1.38 -7.89
C LYS A 7 12.96 1.47 -9.33
N TYR A 8 12.90 0.34 -10.01
CA TYR A 8 12.10 0.21 -11.22
C TYR A 8 10.64 -0.03 -10.85
N SER A 9 9.70 0.56 -11.59
CA SER A 9 8.27 0.32 -11.42
C SER A 9 7.75 -0.62 -12.51
N LEU A 10 7.15 -1.73 -12.13
CA LEU A 10 6.60 -2.72 -13.04
C LEU A 10 5.09 -2.84 -12.83
N HIS A 11 4.31 -2.69 -13.91
CA HIS A 11 2.85 -2.72 -13.84
C HIS A 11 2.32 -3.69 -14.90
N PRO A 12 1.90 -4.92 -14.52
CA PRO A 12 1.31 -5.89 -15.44
C PRO A 12 -0.03 -5.44 -16.03
N TYR A 13 -0.75 -4.61 -15.26
CA TYR A 13 -2.07 -4.09 -15.59
C TYR A 13 -2.11 -2.57 -15.62
N THR A 14 -3.10 -2.03 -16.33
CA THR A 14 -3.50 -0.62 -16.29
C THR A 14 -4.91 -0.51 -15.71
N GLY A 15 -5.15 0.42 -14.79
CA GLY A 15 -6.39 0.46 -14.00
C GLY A 15 -6.32 -0.46 -12.77
N CYS A 16 -7.39 -0.51 -11.99
CA CYS A 16 -7.47 -1.35 -10.80
C CYS A 16 -8.92 -1.65 -10.42
N SER A 17 -9.30 -2.92 -10.48
CA SER A 17 -10.68 -3.34 -10.21
C SER A 17 -11.03 -3.40 -8.72
N HIS A 18 -10.09 -3.10 -7.81
CA HIS A 18 -10.38 -2.91 -6.38
C HIS A 18 -11.24 -1.67 -6.10
N LYS A 19 -11.21 -0.66 -6.98
CA LYS A 19 -12.09 0.52 -6.93
C LYS A 19 -12.07 1.28 -5.60
N CYS A 20 -10.91 1.42 -4.96
CA CYS A 20 -10.81 2.17 -3.71
C CYS A 20 -11.20 3.64 -3.95
N LEU A 21 -12.14 4.17 -3.17
CA LEU A 21 -12.67 5.54 -3.36
C LEU A 21 -11.56 6.59 -3.21
N TYR A 22 -10.69 6.39 -2.23
CA TYR A 22 -9.55 7.25 -1.91
C TYR A 22 -8.36 7.13 -2.89
N CYS A 23 -8.42 6.27 -3.91
CA CYS A 23 -7.27 5.96 -4.75
C CYS A 23 -6.70 7.20 -5.44
N TYR A 24 -5.41 7.49 -5.25
CA TYR A 24 -4.75 8.61 -5.91
C TYR A 24 -4.39 8.33 -7.37
N ALA A 25 -4.24 7.05 -7.73
CA ALA A 25 -3.72 6.66 -9.05
C ALA A 25 -4.70 7.00 -10.17
N THR A 26 -5.99 7.05 -9.86
CA THR A 26 -7.09 7.38 -10.78
C THR A 26 -6.93 8.72 -11.46
N TYR A 27 -6.18 9.64 -10.84
CA TYR A 27 -5.80 10.92 -11.46
C TYR A 27 -5.05 10.75 -12.78
N TYR A 28 -4.30 9.66 -12.97
CA TYR A 28 -3.52 9.42 -14.20
C TYR A 28 -3.75 8.06 -14.86
N VAL A 29 -4.25 7.03 -14.16
CA VAL A 29 -4.62 5.73 -14.77
C VAL A 29 -6.12 5.57 -15.05
N ARG A 30 -6.93 6.61 -14.75
CA ARG A 30 -8.41 6.60 -14.76
C ARG A 30 -9.02 5.58 -13.78
N TYR A 31 -10.29 5.77 -13.43
CA TYR A 31 -11.03 4.89 -12.52
C TYR A 31 -11.72 3.75 -13.30
N THR A 32 -10.92 2.87 -13.91
CA THR A 32 -11.41 1.77 -14.75
C THR A 32 -10.99 0.42 -14.20
N ASP A 33 -11.61 -0.64 -14.71
CA ASP A 33 -11.19 -2.01 -14.38
C ASP A 33 -9.78 -2.26 -14.90
N SER A 34 -9.16 -3.26 -14.30
CA SER A 34 -7.81 -3.69 -14.59
C SER A 34 -7.75 -4.32 -15.97
N LYS A 35 -6.95 -3.73 -16.87
CA LYS A 35 -6.72 -4.26 -18.22
C LYS A 35 -5.30 -4.82 -18.33
N PRO A 36 -5.12 -6.07 -18.78
CA PRO A 36 -3.79 -6.63 -18.98
C PRO A 36 -3.04 -5.86 -20.06
N LYS A 37 -1.74 -5.66 -19.88
CA LYS A 37 -0.91 -5.05 -20.93
C LYS A 37 -0.59 -6.07 -22.03
N ARG A 38 -0.78 -5.66 -23.29
CA ARG A 38 -0.46 -6.48 -24.47
C ARG A 38 1.04 -6.83 -24.49
N ASP A 39 1.34 -8.11 -24.74
CA ASP A 39 2.72 -8.64 -24.77
C ASP A 39 3.55 -8.27 -23.52
N PHE A 40 2.92 -8.27 -22.34
CA PHE A 40 3.58 -7.81 -21.11
C PHE A 40 4.85 -8.61 -20.79
N LEU A 41 4.78 -9.95 -20.80
CA LEU A 41 5.92 -10.80 -20.45
C LEU A 41 7.05 -10.74 -21.49
N GLY A 42 6.71 -10.64 -22.78
CA GLY A 42 7.70 -10.46 -23.85
C GLY A 42 8.44 -9.14 -23.73
N ARG A 43 7.72 -8.05 -23.45
CA ARG A 43 8.31 -6.73 -23.14
C ARG A 43 9.19 -6.78 -21.89
N LEU A 44 8.69 -7.36 -20.81
CA LEU A 44 9.45 -7.51 -19.57
C LEU A 44 10.78 -8.23 -19.80
N LYS A 45 10.78 -9.35 -20.54
CA LYS A 45 12.02 -10.09 -20.84
C LYS A 45 13.06 -9.21 -21.55
N ARG A 46 12.63 -8.36 -22.49
CA ARG A 46 13.53 -7.42 -23.20
C ARG A 46 14.10 -6.36 -22.26
N ASP A 47 13.28 -5.83 -21.36
CA ASP A 47 13.71 -4.81 -20.39
C ASP A 47 14.68 -5.38 -19.35
N LEU A 48 14.44 -6.61 -18.87
CA LEU A 48 15.30 -7.27 -17.87
C LEU A 48 16.71 -7.57 -18.38
N ASN A 49 16.90 -7.74 -19.69
CA ASN A 49 18.23 -7.90 -20.29
C ASN A 49 19.10 -6.64 -20.16
N LYS A 50 18.49 -5.47 -19.96
CA LYS A 50 19.16 -4.17 -19.91
C LYS A 50 19.14 -3.52 -18.53
N ALA A 51 18.27 -4.00 -17.64
CA ALA A 51 18.05 -3.40 -16.33
C ALA A 51 19.16 -3.78 -15.33
N ASP A 52 19.54 -2.82 -14.47
CA ASP A 52 20.49 -3.07 -13.38
C ASP A 52 19.84 -3.90 -12.27
N ARG A 53 20.32 -5.14 -12.09
CA ARG A 53 19.81 -6.10 -11.10
C ARG A 53 19.98 -5.66 -9.64
N ARG A 54 20.85 -4.68 -9.38
CA ARG A 54 21.04 -4.09 -8.04
C ARG A 54 19.87 -3.19 -7.64
N ILE A 55 19.11 -2.68 -8.62
CA ILE A 55 17.95 -1.83 -8.40
C ILE A 55 16.70 -2.71 -8.24
N PRO A 56 16.01 -2.68 -7.08
CA PRO A 56 14.82 -3.52 -6.88
C PRO A 56 13.65 -3.05 -7.72
N ILE A 57 12.72 -3.97 -7.96
CA ILE A 57 11.47 -3.71 -8.68
C ILE A 57 10.34 -3.54 -7.68
N VAL A 58 9.60 -2.43 -7.76
CA VAL A 58 8.28 -2.30 -7.12
C VAL A 58 7.20 -2.72 -8.11
N LEU A 59 6.38 -3.67 -7.69
CA LEU A 59 5.28 -4.18 -8.47
C LEU A 59 4.01 -3.38 -8.19
N SER A 60 3.44 -2.81 -9.25
CA SER A 60 2.13 -2.15 -9.26
C SER A 60 1.96 -0.98 -8.29
N SER A 61 2.85 0.02 -8.33
CA SER A 61 2.73 1.25 -7.51
C SER A 61 1.57 2.20 -7.92
N SER A 62 0.83 1.87 -8.98
CA SER A 62 -0.29 2.66 -9.53
C SER A 62 -1.48 1.79 -9.94
N SER A 63 -1.49 0.55 -9.49
CA SER A 63 -2.53 -0.47 -9.70
C SER A 63 -2.44 -1.47 -8.55
N ASP A 64 -3.02 -2.66 -8.68
CA ASP A 64 -2.72 -3.80 -7.81
C ASP A 64 -2.07 -4.89 -8.67
N PRO A 65 -1.09 -5.66 -8.17
CA PRO A 65 -0.55 -6.78 -8.93
C PRO A 65 -1.50 -7.99 -8.95
N TYR A 66 -2.47 -8.04 -8.05
CA TYR A 66 -3.42 -9.14 -7.91
C TYR A 66 -4.88 -8.68 -7.99
N PRO A 67 -5.27 -7.95 -9.05
CA PRO A 67 -6.67 -7.64 -9.27
C PRO A 67 -7.45 -8.94 -9.60
N PRO A 68 -8.79 -8.95 -9.53
CA PRO A 68 -9.61 -10.12 -9.88
C PRO A 68 -9.21 -10.83 -11.19
N GLU A 69 -8.82 -10.06 -12.20
CA GLU A 69 -8.40 -10.52 -13.53
C GLU A 69 -7.09 -11.35 -13.50
N GLU A 70 -6.26 -11.21 -12.48
CA GLU A 70 -5.04 -12.02 -12.30
C GLU A 70 -5.34 -13.51 -12.06
N LYS A 71 -6.59 -13.87 -11.71
CA LYS A 71 -7.02 -15.28 -11.65
C LYS A 71 -6.85 -15.99 -13.01
N GLU A 72 -7.19 -15.29 -14.08
CA GLU A 72 -7.18 -15.81 -15.45
C GLU A 72 -5.85 -15.54 -16.14
N TYR A 73 -5.42 -14.28 -16.18
CA TYR A 73 -4.28 -13.88 -17.01
C TYR A 73 -2.90 -14.28 -16.45
N LYS A 74 -2.77 -14.41 -15.12
CA LYS A 74 -1.53 -14.84 -14.44
C LYS A 74 -0.28 -14.03 -14.82
N LEU A 75 -0.44 -12.73 -15.14
CA LEU A 75 0.67 -11.88 -15.59
C LEU A 75 1.63 -11.56 -14.46
N THR A 76 1.11 -11.33 -13.25
CA THR A 76 1.94 -11.13 -12.07
C THR A 76 2.74 -12.39 -11.75
N ARG A 77 2.09 -13.56 -11.74
CA ARG A 77 2.81 -14.83 -11.55
C ARG A 77 3.91 -15.02 -12.60
N GLY A 78 3.61 -14.76 -13.86
CA GLY A 78 4.57 -14.81 -14.96
C GLY A 78 5.75 -13.85 -14.77
N ALA A 79 5.47 -12.61 -14.35
CA ALA A 79 6.50 -11.65 -14.01
C ALA A 79 7.37 -12.13 -12.86
N LEU A 80 6.79 -12.57 -11.73
CA LEU A 80 7.56 -13.05 -10.58
C LEU A 80 8.51 -14.19 -10.95
N ARG A 81 8.08 -15.12 -11.81
CA ARG A 81 8.95 -16.19 -12.35
C ARG A 81 10.12 -15.65 -13.16
N LEU A 82 9.88 -14.66 -14.03
CA LEU A 82 10.94 -14.02 -14.81
C LEU A 82 11.89 -13.23 -13.92
N LEU A 83 11.37 -12.41 -13.00
CA LEU A 83 12.18 -11.61 -12.09
C LEU A 83 13.08 -12.49 -11.22
N GLN A 84 12.56 -13.59 -10.69
CA GLN A 84 13.34 -14.56 -9.93
C GLN A 84 14.43 -15.22 -10.79
N ARG A 85 14.11 -15.64 -12.02
CA ARG A 85 15.09 -16.23 -12.94
C ARG A 85 16.23 -15.25 -13.27
N TYR A 86 15.90 -13.98 -13.42
CA TYR A 86 16.87 -12.91 -13.65
C TYR A 86 17.47 -12.36 -12.35
N GLY A 87 17.15 -12.93 -11.18
CA GLY A 87 17.70 -12.56 -9.88
C GLY A 87 17.42 -11.12 -9.44
N PHE A 88 16.26 -10.56 -9.80
CA PHE A 88 15.80 -9.26 -9.28
C PHE A 88 15.13 -9.42 -7.91
N LYS A 89 15.37 -8.45 -7.03
CA LYS A 89 14.64 -8.31 -5.76
C LYS A 89 13.34 -7.53 -6.01
N VAL A 90 12.25 -7.94 -5.36
CA VAL A 90 10.89 -7.42 -5.66
C VAL A 90 10.18 -6.95 -4.40
N LEU A 91 9.56 -5.77 -4.47
CA LEU A 91 8.59 -5.26 -3.51
C LEU A 91 7.20 -5.42 -4.11
N ILE A 92 6.34 -6.20 -3.48
CA ILE A 92 4.94 -6.37 -3.86
C ILE A 92 4.09 -5.49 -2.94
N MET A 93 3.17 -4.71 -3.48
CA MET A 93 2.16 -3.99 -2.70
C MET A 93 0.78 -4.40 -3.18
N THR A 94 -0.06 -4.96 -2.30
CA THR A 94 -1.37 -5.49 -2.69
C THR A 94 -2.39 -5.42 -1.54
N LYS A 95 -3.67 -5.46 -1.91
CA LYS A 95 -4.78 -5.77 -0.98
C LYS A 95 -5.28 -7.22 -1.11
N SER A 96 -4.76 -7.96 -2.08
CA SER A 96 -5.28 -9.26 -2.49
C SER A 96 -4.70 -10.39 -1.65
N ASP A 97 -5.54 -11.39 -1.35
CA ASP A 97 -5.15 -12.68 -0.79
C ASP A 97 -4.49 -13.60 -1.85
N MET A 98 -4.62 -13.27 -3.14
CA MET A 98 -4.10 -14.08 -4.24
C MET A 98 -2.57 -14.20 -4.26
N VAL A 99 -1.84 -13.35 -3.52
CA VAL A 99 -0.40 -13.53 -3.32
C VAL A 99 -0.06 -14.91 -2.75
N LEU A 100 -0.97 -15.52 -1.98
CA LEU A 100 -0.81 -16.87 -1.44
C LEU A 100 -0.76 -17.96 -2.52
N ARG A 101 -1.40 -17.74 -3.67
CA ARG A 101 -1.31 -18.66 -4.82
C ARG A 101 0.12 -18.78 -5.35
N ASP A 102 0.91 -17.71 -5.19
CA ASP A 102 2.26 -17.61 -5.73
C ASP A 102 3.34 -17.90 -4.69
N MET A 103 2.99 -18.57 -3.58
CA MET A 103 3.92 -18.93 -2.52
C MET A 103 5.07 -19.83 -2.97
N ASP A 104 4.88 -20.63 -4.01
CA ASP A 104 5.97 -21.42 -4.62
C ASP A 104 7.11 -20.54 -5.17
N ILE A 105 6.81 -19.28 -5.49
CA ILE A 105 7.77 -18.27 -5.97
C ILE A 105 8.20 -17.36 -4.82
N VAL A 106 7.24 -16.84 -4.05
CA VAL A 106 7.45 -15.84 -2.98
C VAL A 106 8.37 -16.37 -1.87
N LYS A 107 8.23 -17.64 -1.47
CA LYS A 107 9.00 -18.22 -0.35
C LYS A 107 10.48 -18.47 -0.66
N LYS A 108 10.88 -18.44 -1.94
CA LYS A 108 12.27 -18.65 -2.35
C LYS A 108 13.20 -17.47 -2.01
N GLY A 109 12.64 -16.37 -1.50
CA GLY A 109 13.39 -15.20 -1.08
C GLY A 109 13.52 -14.13 -2.16
N GLY A 110 14.14 -13.00 -1.79
CA GLY A 110 14.26 -11.83 -2.67
C GLY A 110 12.97 -11.04 -2.88
N ILE A 111 11.89 -11.40 -2.18
CA ILE A 111 10.59 -10.73 -2.25
C ILE A 111 10.22 -10.19 -0.87
N CYS A 112 9.68 -8.97 -0.83
CA CYS A 112 9.01 -8.39 0.33
C CYS A 112 7.58 -8.07 -0.06
N VAL A 113 6.61 -8.54 0.74
CA VAL A 113 5.18 -8.34 0.48
C VAL A 113 4.64 -7.28 1.41
N SER A 114 3.93 -6.32 0.84
CA SER A 114 3.24 -5.27 1.57
C SER A 114 1.74 -5.44 1.40
N ILE A 115 1.04 -5.68 2.50
CA ILE A 115 -0.42 -5.80 2.54
C ILE A 115 -1.03 -4.51 3.08
N THR A 116 -2.02 -3.94 2.38
CA THR A 116 -2.75 -2.76 2.88
C THR A 116 -3.96 -3.17 3.73
N ILE A 117 -4.00 -2.72 4.99
CA ILE A 117 -5.14 -2.88 5.90
C ILE A 117 -5.44 -1.49 6.49
N THR A 118 -6.54 -0.88 6.04
CA THR A 118 -6.92 0.50 6.40
C THR A 118 -7.75 0.58 7.67
N THR A 119 -8.55 -0.45 7.96
CA THR A 119 -9.43 -0.56 9.13
C THR A 119 -9.76 -2.03 9.38
N LEU A 120 -10.15 -2.38 10.60
CA LEU A 120 -10.76 -3.66 10.95
C LEU A 120 -12.28 -3.68 10.70
N ASP A 121 -12.91 -2.51 10.56
CA ASP A 121 -14.35 -2.41 10.28
C ASP A 121 -14.66 -2.89 8.84
N ARG A 122 -15.32 -4.05 8.76
CA ARG A 122 -15.79 -4.63 7.51
C ARG A 122 -16.80 -3.74 6.77
N LYS A 123 -17.67 -3.04 7.50
CA LYS A 123 -18.70 -2.17 6.89
C LYS A 123 -18.04 -1.00 6.21
N LEU A 124 -17.17 -0.28 6.93
CA LEU A 124 -16.39 0.81 6.34
C LEU A 124 -15.53 0.31 5.18
N SER A 125 -14.75 -0.76 5.37
CA SER A 125 -13.87 -1.31 4.32
C SER A 125 -14.64 -1.63 3.04
N LYS A 126 -15.85 -2.21 3.13
CA LYS A 126 -16.70 -2.48 1.97
C LYS A 126 -17.15 -1.21 1.23
N ILE A 127 -17.25 -0.08 1.92
CA ILE A 127 -17.60 1.20 1.27
C ILE A 127 -16.35 1.80 0.61
N ILE A 128 -15.25 1.94 1.35
CA ILE A 128 -14.05 2.62 0.85
C ILE A 128 -13.19 1.78 -0.12
N GLU A 129 -13.35 0.45 -0.10
CA GLU A 129 -12.56 -0.53 -0.86
C GLU A 129 -13.46 -1.68 -1.39
N PRO A 130 -14.50 -1.38 -2.19
CA PRO A 130 -15.65 -2.26 -2.43
C PRO A 130 -15.33 -3.64 -3.02
N ASN A 131 -14.28 -3.71 -3.84
CA ASN A 131 -13.90 -4.94 -4.52
C ASN A 131 -12.59 -5.54 -4.01
N ALA A 132 -11.99 -4.97 -2.97
CA ALA A 132 -10.83 -5.57 -2.31
C ALA A 132 -11.29 -6.65 -1.32
N PRO A 133 -10.46 -7.67 -1.01
CA PRO A 133 -10.77 -8.63 0.05
C PRO A 133 -11.05 -7.94 1.38
N SER A 134 -11.88 -8.54 2.23
CA SER A 134 -12.20 -7.97 3.55
C SER A 134 -10.95 -7.87 4.44
N PRO A 135 -10.95 -6.99 5.46
CA PRO A 135 -9.85 -6.88 6.43
C PRO A 135 -9.39 -8.23 6.99
N ASP A 136 -10.31 -9.13 7.35
CA ASP A 136 -10.00 -10.43 7.92
C ASP A 136 -9.31 -11.37 6.93
N LYS A 137 -9.67 -11.30 5.64
CA LYS A 137 -8.96 -12.06 4.59
C LYS A 137 -7.54 -11.55 4.43
N ARG A 138 -7.33 -10.23 4.53
CA ARG A 138 -5.99 -9.62 4.49
C ARG A 138 -5.17 -9.98 5.74
N LEU A 139 -5.78 -10.01 6.92
CA LEU A 139 -5.17 -10.49 8.16
C LEU A 139 -4.82 -11.98 8.08
N SER A 140 -5.71 -12.81 7.53
CA SER A 140 -5.44 -14.23 7.32
C SER A 140 -4.30 -14.45 6.34
N THR A 141 -4.26 -13.66 5.26
CA THR A 141 -3.15 -13.63 4.29
C THR A 141 -1.84 -13.27 4.96
N LEU A 142 -1.85 -12.23 5.78
CA LEU A 142 -0.71 -11.79 6.56
C LEU A 142 -0.16 -12.90 7.46
N LYS A 143 -1.05 -13.59 8.19
CA LYS A 143 -0.69 -14.71 9.07
C LYS A 143 -0.01 -15.85 8.31
N GLU A 144 -0.49 -16.19 7.13
CA GLU A 144 0.12 -17.24 6.30
C GLU A 144 1.48 -16.80 5.74
N LEU A 145 1.61 -15.54 5.32
CA LEU A 145 2.90 -14.99 4.86
C LEU A 145 3.95 -15.01 5.97
N THR A 146 3.59 -14.59 7.19
CA THR A 146 4.53 -14.56 8.32
C THR A 146 4.91 -15.96 8.80
N LYS A 147 3.96 -16.92 8.87
CA LYS A 147 4.25 -18.34 9.14
C LYS A 147 5.28 -18.93 8.17
N MET A 148 5.24 -18.53 6.90
CA MET A 148 6.18 -18.98 5.87
C MET A 148 7.49 -18.18 5.82
N ASN A 149 7.75 -17.35 6.84
CA ASN A 149 8.93 -16.47 6.93
C ASN A 149 9.09 -15.51 5.74
N VAL A 150 7.98 -15.13 5.10
CA VAL A 150 8.00 -14.07 4.07
C VAL A 150 8.17 -12.73 4.76
N ARG A 151 9.07 -11.90 4.22
CA ARG A 151 9.26 -10.52 4.67
C ARG A 151 7.99 -9.75 4.39
N THR A 152 7.32 -9.34 5.45
CA THR A 152 6.00 -8.72 5.34
C THR A 152 5.98 -7.35 6.00
N ILE A 153 5.36 -6.42 5.30
CA ILE A 153 5.07 -5.05 5.75
C ILE A 153 3.56 -4.89 5.74
N VAL A 154 3.03 -4.13 6.69
CA VAL A 154 1.63 -3.71 6.61
C VAL A 154 1.53 -2.22 6.38
N ARG A 155 0.71 -1.82 5.42
CA ARG A 155 0.37 -0.41 5.20
C ARG A 155 -0.97 -0.13 5.85
N VAL A 156 -0.93 0.61 6.95
CA VAL A 156 -2.08 1.24 7.58
C VAL A 156 -2.25 2.62 6.91
N ASP A 157 -2.53 2.60 5.61
CA ASP A 157 -2.74 3.82 4.82
C ASP A 157 -3.74 3.66 3.66
N PRO A 158 -4.52 4.73 3.38
CA PRO A 158 -4.52 6.02 4.08
C PRO A 158 -5.37 6.05 5.36
N ILE A 159 -4.97 6.91 6.30
CA ILE A 159 -5.85 7.41 7.37
C ILE A 159 -6.66 8.59 6.82
N ILE A 160 -7.98 8.43 6.79
CA ILE A 160 -8.95 9.41 6.30
C ILE A 160 -9.69 9.97 7.51
N PRO A 161 -9.64 11.30 7.73
CA PRO A 161 -10.33 11.91 8.87
C PRO A 161 -11.82 11.59 8.89
N LEU A 162 -12.36 11.24 10.06
CA LEU A 162 -13.74 10.85 10.32
C LEU A 162 -14.19 9.50 9.75
N LEU A 163 -13.29 8.72 9.14
CA LEU A 163 -13.60 7.37 8.65
C LEU A 163 -12.84 6.30 9.43
N ASN A 164 -11.52 6.36 9.42
CA ASN A 164 -10.65 5.35 10.04
C ASN A 164 -9.54 6.00 10.87
N ASP A 165 -9.88 7.03 11.62
CA ASP A 165 -8.97 7.82 12.45
C ASP A 165 -9.24 7.74 13.96
N ASP A 166 -10.10 6.82 14.39
CA ASP A 166 -10.28 6.58 15.82
C ASP A 166 -8.98 6.04 16.44
N PRO A 167 -8.43 6.72 17.47
CA PRO A 167 -7.13 6.37 18.02
C PRO A 167 -7.13 5.03 18.78
N ILE A 168 -8.28 4.54 19.27
CA ILE A 168 -8.40 3.23 19.93
C ILE A 168 -8.37 2.15 18.85
N GLU A 169 -9.19 2.26 17.80
CA GLU A 169 -9.21 1.30 16.69
C GLU A 169 -7.85 1.21 15.97
N LEU A 170 -7.16 2.34 15.81
CA LEU A 170 -5.82 2.36 15.23
C LEU A 170 -4.78 1.62 16.08
N ARG A 171 -4.87 1.74 17.41
CA ARG A 171 -3.99 0.99 18.32
C ARG A 171 -4.32 -0.50 18.31
N GLU A 172 -5.60 -0.85 18.34
CA GLU A 172 -6.06 -2.23 18.24
C GLU A 172 -5.57 -2.89 16.94
N LEU A 173 -5.72 -2.20 15.80
CA LEU A 173 -5.19 -2.67 14.54
C LEU A 173 -3.69 -2.95 14.64
N VAL A 174 -2.88 -2.02 15.16
CA VAL A 174 -1.44 -2.23 15.32
C VAL A 174 -1.11 -3.42 16.24
N ALA A 175 -1.85 -3.59 17.34
CA ALA A 175 -1.69 -4.72 18.25
C ALA A 175 -1.95 -6.06 17.54
N VAL A 176 -3.06 -6.18 16.81
CA VAL A 176 -3.40 -7.37 16.01
C VAL A 176 -2.31 -7.66 14.95
N LEU A 177 -1.78 -6.62 14.30
CA LEU A 177 -0.70 -6.79 13.32
C LEU A 177 0.58 -7.32 13.98
N ALA A 178 0.93 -6.84 15.18
CA ALA A 178 2.08 -7.33 15.94
C ALA A 178 1.92 -8.80 16.32
N GLU A 179 0.73 -9.20 16.81
CA GLU A 179 0.40 -10.59 17.14
C GLU A 179 0.55 -11.52 15.94
N TYR A 180 0.30 -11.02 14.73
CA TYR A 180 0.39 -11.78 13.49
C TYR A 180 1.82 -11.85 12.95
N GLY A 181 2.81 -11.33 13.68
CA GLY A 181 4.23 -11.41 13.37
C GLY A 181 4.75 -10.32 12.42
N VAL A 182 3.98 -9.25 12.21
CA VAL A 182 4.44 -8.09 11.45
C VAL A 182 5.59 -7.41 12.18
N ARG A 183 6.62 -6.98 11.44
CA ARG A 183 7.77 -6.26 12.02
C ARG A 183 7.94 -4.84 11.49
N HIS A 184 7.20 -4.47 10.44
CA HIS A 184 7.28 -3.16 9.81
C HIS A 184 5.89 -2.62 9.44
N ILE A 185 5.58 -1.40 9.89
CA ILE A 185 4.34 -0.70 9.59
C ILE A 185 4.62 0.57 8.79
N VAL A 186 3.82 0.79 7.75
CA VAL A 186 3.81 2.04 7.00
C VAL A 186 2.47 2.71 7.20
N THR A 187 2.47 4.01 7.45
CA THR A 187 1.23 4.77 7.54
C THR A 187 1.34 6.13 6.86
N SER A 188 0.21 6.69 6.46
CA SER A 188 0.10 8.03 5.90
C SER A 188 -1.36 8.47 5.92
N THR A 189 -1.59 9.78 5.97
CA THR A 189 -2.92 10.35 5.82
C THR A 189 -3.33 10.36 4.35
N TYR A 190 -4.63 10.37 4.11
CA TYR A 190 -5.20 10.59 2.80
C TYR A 190 -4.64 11.86 2.14
N LYS A 191 -4.27 11.72 0.86
CA LYS A 191 -3.69 12.78 0.03
C LYS A 191 -4.75 13.25 -0.96
N PHE A 192 -5.39 14.35 -0.60
CA PHE A 192 -6.54 14.87 -1.32
C PHE A 192 -6.24 15.13 -2.80
N ARG A 193 -7.16 14.63 -3.64
CA ARG A 193 -7.30 14.92 -5.07
C ARG A 193 -8.77 15.10 -5.38
N LEU A 194 -9.10 16.06 -6.24
CA LEU A 194 -10.48 16.38 -6.61
C LEU A 194 -11.26 15.16 -7.09
N ASP A 195 -10.66 14.30 -7.91
CA ASP A 195 -11.28 13.06 -8.39
C ASP A 195 -11.65 12.10 -7.24
N SER A 196 -10.68 11.67 -6.43
CA SER A 196 -10.96 10.80 -5.26
C SER A 196 -11.85 11.46 -4.22
N TYR A 197 -11.79 12.79 -4.08
CA TYR A 197 -12.66 13.55 -3.18
C TYR A 197 -14.11 13.47 -3.64
N LYS A 198 -14.40 13.64 -4.94
CA LYS A 198 -15.75 13.50 -5.50
C LYS A 198 -16.36 12.13 -5.16
N ARG A 199 -15.59 11.06 -5.34
CA ARG A 199 -16.03 9.70 -4.97
C ARG A 199 -16.29 9.54 -3.47
N LEU A 200 -15.44 10.14 -2.63
CA LEU A 200 -15.61 10.07 -1.18
C LEU A 200 -16.85 10.83 -0.71
N ILE A 201 -17.12 12.03 -1.22
CA ILE A 201 -18.32 12.79 -0.81
C ILE A 201 -19.62 12.24 -1.39
N GLU A 202 -19.55 11.47 -2.48
CA GLU A 202 -20.70 10.73 -2.99
C GLU A 202 -21.10 9.61 -2.01
N ALA A 203 -20.11 8.94 -1.42
CA ALA A 203 -20.33 7.90 -0.41
C ALA A 203 -20.59 8.45 1.01
N PHE A 204 -20.03 9.61 1.33
CA PHE A 204 -20.10 10.25 2.65
C PHE A 204 -20.43 11.76 2.54
N PRO A 205 -21.64 12.11 2.07
CA PRO A 205 -22.02 13.50 1.83
C PRO A 205 -21.96 14.37 3.10
N GLU A 206 -22.19 13.79 4.28
CA GLU A 206 -22.14 14.45 5.58
C GLU A 206 -20.76 15.04 5.91
N TYR A 207 -19.67 14.48 5.35
CA TYR A 207 -18.30 14.95 5.60
C TYR A 207 -17.79 15.95 4.55
N SER A 208 -18.58 16.28 3.53
CA SER A 208 -18.18 17.15 2.43
C SER A 208 -17.65 18.52 2.91
N ASN A 209 -18.42 19.21 3.77
CA ASN A 209 -18.03 20.51 4.32
C ASN A 209 -16.75 20.42 5.17
N THR A 210 -16.66 19.38 6.00
CA THR A 210 -15.51 19.16 6.88
C THR A 210 -14.25 18.87 6.08
N TRP A 211 -14.29 17.97 5.10
CA TRP A 211 -13.12 17.70 4.26
C TRP A 211 -12.72 18.88 3.38
N LYS A 212 -13.68 19.66 2.87
CA LYS A 212 -13.37 20.92 2.18
C LYS A 212 -12.62 21.87 3.10
N LEU A 213 -13.09 22.08 4.33
CA LEU A 213 -12.41 22.90 5.32
C LEU A 213 -10.99 22.37 5.62
N LEU A 214 -10.85 21.07 5.88
CA LEU A 214 -9.57 20.46 6.29
C LEU A 214 -8.51 20.45 5.18
N TYR A 215 -8.89 20.19 3.93
CA TYR A 215 -7.95 20.03 2.81
C TYR A 215 -7.84 21.24 1.90
N VAL A 216 -8.93 21.99 1.69
CA VAL A 216 -8.97 23.14 0.76
C VAL A 216 -8.65 24.43 1.50
N ASN A 217 -9.34 24.72 2.59
CA ASN A 217 -9.19 25.97 3.34
C ASN A 217 -7.98 25.96 4.27
N ARG A 218 -7.81 24.89 5.07
CA ARG A 218 -6.73 24.77 6.08
C ARG A 218 -5.56 23.88 5.63
N GLY A 219 -5.74 23.16 4.52
CA GLY A 219 -4.73 22.22 4.02
C GLY A 219 -3.55 22.91 3.33
N VAL A 220 -2.48 22.14 3.13
CA VAL A 220 -1.25 22.61 2.50
C VAL A 220 -1.10 21.99 1.11
N LYS A 221 -0.81 22.82 0.11
CA LYS A 221 -0.51 22.34 -1.25
C LYS A 221 0.89 21.74 -1.30
N VAL A 222 1.01 20.49 -1.75
CA VAL A 222 2.29 19.78 -1.86
C VAL A 222 2.38 19.16 -3.25
N GLY A 223 3.09 19.84 -4.15
CA GLY A 223 3.06 19.52 -5.57
C GLY A 223 1.63 19.59 -6.10
N SER A 224 1.15 18.51 -6.71
CA SER A 224 -0.22 18.42 -7.23
C SER A 224 -1.24 17.85 -6.23
N TYR A 225 -0.84 17.58 -4.99
CA TYR A 225 -1.72 17.08 -3.92
C TYR A 225 -2.07 18.18 -2.90
N ARG A 226 -3.15 17.98 -2.15
CA ARG A 226 -3.43 18.73 -0.91
C ARG A 226 -3.30 17.83 0.31
N TYR A 227 -2.57 18.30 1.31
CA TYR A 227 -2.30 17.59 2.55
C TYR A 227 -3.06 18.28 3.67
N LEU A 228 -3.39 17.53 4.72
CA LEU A 228 -3.85 18.15 5.97
C LEU A 228 -2.73 19.02 6.56
N ALA A 229 -3.11 19.99 7.40
CA ALA A 229 -2.18 20.75 8.21
C ALA A 229 -1.25 19.80 8.99
N ARG A 230 0.02 20.19 9.17
CA ARG A 230 1.06 19.32 9.74
C ARG A 230 0.66 18.77 11.12
N SER A 231 0.18 19.64 12.02
CA SER A 231 -0.25 19.25 13.36
C SER A 231 -1.36 18.20 13.35
N LEU A 232 -2.29 18.28 12.40
CA LEU A 232 -3.35 17.28 12.26
C LEU A 232 -2.81 15.95 11.73
N ARG A 233 -1.86 15.97 10.78
CA ARG A 233 -1.20 14.74 10.30
C ARG A 233 -0.44 14.05 11.42
N GLU A 234 0.31 14.80 12.21
CA GLU A 234 1.01 14.29 13.40
C GLU A 234 0.00 13.68 14.39
N LYS A 235 -1.10 14.38 14.70
CA LYS A 235 -2.17 13.88 15.57
C LYS A 235 -2.77 12.55 15.08
N LEU A 236 -3.11 12.45 13.80
CA LEU A 236 -3.77 11.28 13.22
C LEU A 236 -2.86 10.05 13.14
N LEU A 237 -1.56 10.26 12.92
CA LEU A 237 -0.60 9.16 12.75
C LEU A 237 0.03 8.72 14.08
N ARG A 238 -0.01 9.57 15.11
CA ARG A 238 0.57 9.31 16.44
C ARG A 238 0.10 8.00 17.07
N PRO A 239 -1.21 7.64 17.07
CA PRO A 239 -1.66 6.37 17.65
C PRO A 239 -0.96 5.16 17.04
N ILE A 240 -0.73 5.17 15.72
CA ILE A 240 -0.10 4.07 14.98
C ILE A 240 1.39 3.99 15.32
N VAL A 241 2.12 5.11 15.22
CA VAL A 241 3.58 5.11 15.42
C VAL A 241 3.97 4.89 16.88
N HIS A 242 3.20 5.41 17.83
CA HIS A 242 3.46 5.20 19.25
C HIS A 242 3.18 3.75 19.65
N GLU A 243 2.09 3.15 19.15
CA GLU A 243 1.78 1.76 19.43
C GLU A 243 2.78 0.80 18.78
N ALA A 244 3.16 1.08 17.53
CA ALA A 244 4.22 0.33 16.85
C ALA A 244 5.53 0.41 17.64
N SER A 245 5.89 1.60 18.15
CA SER A 245 7.07 1.78 19.01
C SER A 245 6.97 1.01 20.31
N ARG A 246 5.80 1.04 20.98
CA ARG A 246 5.54 0.34 22.25
C ARG A 246 5.70 -1.18 22.09
N LEU A 247 5.29 -1.72 20.95
CA LEU A 247 5.37 -3.14 20.61
C LEU A 247 6.71 -3.54 19.97
N GLY A 248 7.69 -2.62 19.88
CA GLY A 248 9.01 -2.92 19.31
C GLY A 248 9.03 -3.10 17.79
N LEU A 249 8.00 -2.63 17.09
CA LEU A 249 7.93 -2.66 15.63
C LEU A 249 8.72 -1.51 15.01
N THR A 250 9.21 -1.73 13.80
CA THR A 250 9.69 -0.63 12.96
C THR A 250 8.52 0.01 12.22
N TYR A 251 8.62 1.30 11.92
CA TYR A 251 7.59 2.06 11.24
C TYR A 251 8.15 3.22 10.41
N ALA A 252 7.33 3.69 9.48
CA ALA A 252 7.60 4.86 8.67
C ALA A 252 6.33 5.57 8.22
N THR A 253 6.41 6.90 8.12
CA THR A 253 5.35 7.71 7.52
C THR A 253 5.57 7.96 6.03
N CYS A 254 4.73 7.39 5.17
CA CYS A 254 4.91 7.46 3.72
C CYS A 254 4.53 8.82 3.16
N ARG A 255 5.49 9.51 2.52
CA ARG A 255 5.30 10.81 1.89
C ARG A 255 4.70 11.88 2.82
N GLU A 256 4.85 11.74 4.13
CA GLU A 256 4.37 12.73 5.09
C GLU A 256 5.35 13.88 5.32
N ARG A 257 6.62 13.71 4.95
CA ARG A 257 7.71 14.61 5.37
C ARG A 257 7.87 14.69 6.90
N LEU A 258 7.32 13.72 7.64
CA LEU A 258 7.49 13.54 9.08
C LEU A 258 8.63 12.53 9.29
N ILE A 259 9.87 12.99 9.13
CA ILE A 259 11.09 12.15 9.16
C ILE A 259 11.83 12.19 10.49
N THR A 260 11.20 12.73 11.54
CA THR A 260 11.78 12.71 12.89
C THR A 260 11.77 11.29 13.45
N LYS A 261 12.61 11.02 14.46
CA LYS A 261 12.67 9.70 15.11
C LYS A 261 11.31 9.23 15.66
N GLU A 262 10.42 10.15 16.03
CA GLU A 262 9.05 9.85 16.48
C GLU A 262 8.18 9.24 15.37
N PHE A 263 8.34 9.66 14.12
CA PHE A 263 7.47 9.27 13.00
C PHE A 263 8.15 8.38 11.96
N PHE A 264 9.45 8.11 12.15
CA PHE A 264 10.27 7.33 11.22
C PHE A 264 11.45 6.68 11.95
N ASN A 265 11.36 5.38 12.25
CA ASN A 265 12.40 4.64 12.97
C ASN A 265 12.99 3.46 12.16
N SER A 266 12.81 3.46 10.84
CA SER A 266 13.29 2.40 9.94
C SER A 266 14.29 2.96 8.92
N PRO A 267 15.12 2.12 8.27
CA PRO A 267 16.02 2.60 7.21
C PRO A 267 15.29 3.02 5.93
N THR A 268 14.19 2.35 5.57
CA THR A 268 13.36 2.71 4.41
C THR A 268 11.88 2.47 4.69
N CYS A 269 11.03 3.32 4.13
CA CYS A 269 9.57 3.20 4.28
C CYS A 269 8.97 2.04 3.49
N ASP A 270 9.54 1.67 2.35
CA ASP A 270 8.98 0.65 1.45
C ASP A 270 9.47 -0.78 1.73
N GLY A 271 10.27 -0.96 2.78
CA GLY A 271 10.92 -2.23 3.11
C GLY A 271 12.01 -2.69 2.15
N THR A 272 12.56 -1.82 1.30
CA THR A 272 13.80 -2.11 0.57
C THR A 272 14.91 -2.60 1.51
N HIS A 273 14.98 -2.09 2.74
CA HIS A 273 15.93 -2.57 3.75
C HIS A 273 15.73 -4.04 4.14
N LEU A 274 14.50 -4.57 4.05
CA LEU A 274 14.20 -5.98 4.31
C LEU A 274 14.68 -6.90 3.17
N LEU A 275 14.88 -6.36 1.96
CA LEU A 275 15.40 -7.12 0.82
C LEU A 275 16.92 -7.37 0.90
N ARG A 276 17.64 -6.68 1.79
CA ARG A 276 19.08 -6.80 1.97
C ARG A 276 19.39 -8.01 2.85
N VAL A 277 19.64 -9.13 2.18
CA VAL A 277 20.60 -10.17 2.59
C VAL A 277 21.66 -10.17 1.49
#